data_AF-X1AHT8-F1
#
_entry.id   AF-X1AHT8-F1
#
_cell.length_a   1.000
_cell.length_b   1.000
_cell.length_c   1.000
_cell.angle_alpha   90.00
_cell.angle_beta   90.00
_cell.angle_gamma   90.00
#
_symmetry.space_group_name_H-M   'P 1'
#
loop_
_entity.id
_entity.type
_entity.pdbx_description
1 polymer ?
#
loop_
_entity_poly.entity_id
_entity_poly.type
_entity_poly.pdbx_seq_one_letter_code
_entity_poly.pdbx_strand_id
1 'polypeptide(L)'
;MNRIISFILFTSLAFQFSVVNAQEEMDNATRSLFILDIAKYIEYDDEIQLHSDFKIGVMGRNTDFYWELYEMAKTRKFIQDKPIKVLMYPELDNIENAKSFMLTTAKDSK
;
A
#
# COMPACT_ATOMS: atom_id res chain seq x y z
N MET A 1 -19.40 -53.67 -7.54
CA MET A 1 -18.98 -52.86 -6.37
C MET A 1 -17.77 -51.98 -6.70
N ASN A 2 -16.64 -52.52 -7.16
CA ASN A 2 -15.42 -51.75 -7.43
C ASN A 2 -15.57 -50.64 -8.50
N ARG A 3 -16.43 -50.82 -9.52
CA ARG A 3 -16.67 -49.82 -10.56
C ARG A 3 -17.43 -48.58 -10.05
N ILE A 4 -18.31 -48.76 -9.07
CA ILE A 4 -19.07 -47.65 -8.45
C ILE A 4 -18.13 -46.85 -7.55
N ILE A 5 -17.27 -47.53 -6.79
CA ILE A 5 -16.24 -46.88 -5.95
C ILE A 5 -15.26 -46.08 -6.81
N SER A 6 -14.80 -46.63 -7.94
CA SER A 6 -13.96 -45.88 -8.89
C SER A 6 -14.67 -44.67 -9.48
N PHE A 7 -15.97 -44.77 -9.76
CA PHE A 7 -16.75 -43.66 -10.30
C PHE A 7 -16.91 -42.53 -9.27
N ILE A 8 -17.16 -42.88 -8.00
CA ILE A 8 -17.26 -41.92 -6.89
C ILE A 8 -15.91 -41.24 -6.61
N LEU A 9 -14.81 -41.98 -6.68
CA LEU A 9 -13.46 -41.42 -6.53
C LEU A 9 -13.08 -40.50 -7.69
N PHE A 10 -13.51 -40.82 -8.91
CA PHE A 10 -13.24 -40.00 -10.08
C PHE A 10 -14.04 -38.69 -10.06
N THR A 11 -15.31 -38.73 -9.63
CA THR A 11 -16.15 -37.53 -9.52
C THR A 11 -15.74 -36.63 -8.35
N SER A 12 -15.24 -37.18 -7.24
CA SER A 12 -14.74 -36.36 -6.12
C SER A 12 -13.43 -35.63 -6.45
N LEU A 13 -12.57 -36.23 -7.28
CA LEU A 13 -11.33 -35.60 -7.75
C LEU A 13 -11.60 -34.47 -8.75
N ALA A 14 -12.64 -34.60 -9.58
CA ALA A 14 -13.00 -33.60 -10.60
C ALA A 14 -13.59 -32.30 -10.02
N PHE A 15 -14.02 -32.28 -8.76
CA PHE A 15 -14.69 -31.13 -8.14
C PHE A 15 -13.74 -30.12 -7.46
N GLN A 16 -12.42 -30.34 -7.54
CA GLN A 16 -11.42 -29.52 -6.83
C GLN A 16 -11.00 -28.23 -7.57
N PHE A 17 -11.55 -27.94 -8.74
CA PHE A 17 -11.19 -26.76 -9.54
C PHE A 17 -12.16 -25.59 -9.36
N SER A 18 -12.33 -25.15 -8.12
CA SER A 18 -12.89 -23.82 -7.87
C SER A 18 -11.72 -22.84 -7.76
N VAL A 19 -11.57 -21.95 -8.73
CA VAL A 19 -10.57 -20.89 -8.71
C VAL A 19 -10.91 -19.94 -7.58
N VAL A 20 -10.23 -20.08 -6.44
CA VAL A 20 -10.33 -19.14 -5.32
C VAL A 20 -9.51 -17.90 -5.68
N ASN A 21 -10.16 -16.91 -6.29
CA ASN A 21 -9.62 -15.56 -6.45
C ASN A 21 -9.82 -14.78 -5.14
N ALA A 22 -9.06 -15.11 -4.10
CA ALA A 22 -9.16 -14.45 -2.79
C ALA A 22 -8.17 -13.28 -2.62
N GLN A 23 -7.51 -12.84 -3.69
CA GLN A 23 -6.61 -11.69 -3.63
C GLN A 23 -7.40 -10.42 -3.92
N GLU A 24 -8.07 -9.90 -2.91
CA GLU A 24 -8.70 -8.59 -2.94
C GLU A 24 -7.60 -7.52 -2.99
N GLU A 25 -7.74 -6.57 -3.91
CA GLU A 25 -6.82 -5.44 -4.00
C GLU A 25 -7.00 -4.56 -2.76
N MET A 26 -5.88 -4.18 -2.15
CA MET A 26 -5.92 -3.37 -0.94
C MET A 26 -6.39 -1.96 -1.28
N ASP A 27 -7.49 -1.54 -0.66
CA ASP A 27 -8.04 -0.20 -0.89
C ASP A 27 -7.08 0.92 -0.42
N ASN A 28 -7.32 2.15 -0.89
CA ASN A 28 -6.44 3.28 -0.61
C ASN A 28 -6.38 3.65 0.89
N ALA A 29 -7.48 3.41 1.64
CA ALA A 29 -7.52 3.64 3.08
C ALA A 29 -6.59 2.67 3.82
N THR A 30 -6.66 1.38 3.50
CA THR A 30 -5.83 0.33 4.08
C THR A 30 -4.36 0.52 3.68
N ARG A 31 -4.10 0.90 2.41
CA ARG A 31 -2.75 1.29 1.94
C ARG A 31 -2.18 2.46 2.73
N SER A 32 -2.98 3.49 2.98
CA SER A 32 -2.56 4.65 3.74
C SER A 32 -2.23 4.29 5.19
N LEU A 33 -3.08 3.50 5.83
CA LEU A 33 -2.86 2.98 7.18
C LEU A 33 -1.55 2.20 7.28
N PHE A 34 -1.36 1.26 6.34
CA PHE A 34 -0.19 0.40 6.28
C PHE A 34 1.12 1.18 6.15
N ILE A 35 1.15 2.18 5.26
CA ILE A 35 2.33 3.02 5.04
C ILE A 35 2.69 3.80 6.30
N LEU A 36 1.71 4.44 6.95
CA LEU A 36 1.95 5.21 8.16
C LEU A 36 2.41 4.33 9.33
N ASP A 37 1.83 3.14 9.46
CA ASP A 37 2.19 2.21 10.52
C ASP A 37 3.60 1.65 10.32
N ILE A 38 4.00 1.28 9.10
CA ILE A 38 5.38 0.88 8.82
C ILE A 38 6.35 2.03 9.01
N ALA A 39 6.03 3.22 8.51
CA ALA A 39 6.92 4.38 8.58
C ALA A 39 7.31 4.76 10.00
N LYS A 40 6.48 4.42 11.00
CA LYS A 40 6.79 4.61 12.43
C LYS A 40 7.94 3.75 12.94
N TYR A 41 8.11 2.54 12.40
CA TYR A 41 9.06 1.54 12.89
C TYR A 41 10.37 1.49 12.10
N ILE A 42 10.47 2.26 11.00
CA ILE A 42 11.72 2.38 10.26
C ILE A 42 12.69 3.27 11.04
N GLU A 43 13.93 2.83 11.21
CA GLU A 43 15.03 3.67 11.68
C GLU A 43 15.50 4.55 10.53
N TYR A 44 15.50 5.87 10.73
CA TYR A 44 15.99 6.84 9.76
C TYR A 44 17.25 7.50 10.30
N ASP A 45 18.20 7.77 9.39
CA ASP A 45 19.46 8.43 9.72
C ASP A 45 19.27 9.79 10.42
N ASP A 46 20.27 10.21 11.18
CA ASP A 46 20.21 11.42 12.00
C ASP A 46 19.94 12.68 11.17
N GLU A 47 20.41 12.76 9.93
CA GLU A 47 20.12 13.86 9.01
C GLU A 47 18.62 14.03 8.75
N ILE A 48 17.90 12.91 8.65
CA ILE A 48 16.44 12.88 8.49
C ILE A 48 15.77 13.35 9.79
N GLN A 49 16.35 13.03 10.94
CA GLN A 49 15.87 13.47 12.25
C GLN A 49 16.07 14.97 12.51
N LEU A 50 16.90 15.68 11.73
CA LEU A 50 17.06 17.14 11.89
C LEU A 50 15.86 17.95 11.37
N HIS A 51 15.04 17.37 10.50
CA HIS A 51 13.88 18.08 9.94
C HIS A 51 12.74 18.22 10.96
N SER A 52 12.07 19.38 10.93
CA SER A 52 10.93 19.68 11.80
C SER A 52 9.64 18.95 11.44
N ASP A 53 9.57 18.35 10.24
CA ASP A 53 8.45 17.58 9.73
C ASP A 53 8.87 16.19 9.22
N PHE A 54 7.90 15.27 9.16
CA PHE A 54 8.05 13.97 8.53
C PHE A 54 7.36 13.99 7.16
N LYS A 55 8.14 14.09 6.08
CA LYS A 55 7.61 14.24 4.71
C LYS A 55 7.45 12.88 4.03
N ILE A 56 6.24 12.60 3.56
CA ILE A 56 5.89 11.44 2.73
C ILE A 56 5.56 11.94 1.33
N GLY A 57 6.32 11.48 0.34
CA GLY A 57 6.10 11.77 -1.07
C GLY A 57 5.21 10.73 -1.73
N VAL A 58 4.14 11.16 -2.38
CA VAL A 58 3.32 10.34 -3.29
C VAL A 58 3.73 10.68 -4.72
N MET A 59 4.23 9.68 -5.44
CA MET A 59 4.67 9.88 -6.82
C MET A 59 3.59 9.52 -7.83
N GLY A 60 3.49 10.33 -8.89
CA GLY A 60 2.58 10.15 -9.99
C GLY A 60 1.33 11.03 -9.86
N ARG A 61 0.32 10.71 -10.66
CA ARG A 61 -0.91 11.52 -10.77
C ARG A 61 -2.12 10.87 -10.11
N ASN A 62 -1.93 9.80 -9.33
CA ASN A 62 -3.02 9.16 -8.60
C ASN A 62 -3.43 10.07 -7.42
N THR A 63 -4.42 10.92 -7.68
CA THR A 63 -4.95 11.89 -6.70
C THR A 63 -5.72 11.22 -5.57
N ASP A 64 -6.38 10.09 -5.85
CA ASP A 64 -7.27 9.43 -4.90
C ASP A 64 -6.47 8.84 -3.74
N PHE A 65 -5.37 8.15 -4.06
CA PHE A 65 -4.47 7.63 -3.04
C PHE A 65 -3.79 8.77 -2.25
N TYR A 66 -3.42 9.87 -2.91
CA TYR A 66 -2.85 11.03 -2.22
C TYR A 66 -3.81 11.60 -1.18
N TRP A 67 -5.09 11.79 -1.54
CA TRP A 67 -6.07 12.37 -0.62
C TRP A 67 -6.37 11.45 0.56
N GLU A 68 -6.49 10.15 0.32
CA GLU A 68 -6.63 9.15 1.39
C GLU A 68 -5.45 9.18 2.36
N LEU A 69 -4.22 9.21 1.84
CA LEU A 69 -3.04 9.30 2.67
C LEU A 69 -2.96 10.62 3.44
N TYR A 70 -3.35 11.73 2.81
CA TYR A 70 -3.38 13.05 3.43
C TYR A 70 -4.38 13.12 4.60
N GLU A 71 -5.60 12.61 4.42
CA GLU A 71 -6.61 12.58 5.48
C GLU A 71 -6.22 11.60 6.61
N MET A 72 -5.63 10.46 6.26
CA MET A 72 -5.11 9.51 7.26
C MET A 72 -3.95 10.13 8.07
N ALA A 73 -3.05 10.86 7.41
CA ALA A 73 -1.94 11.56 8.05
C ALA A 73 -2.43 12.63 9.04
N LYS A 74 -3.53 13.34 8.72
CA LYS A 74 -4.16 14.29 9.66
C LYS A 74 -4.71 13.61 10.92
N THR A 75 -5.14 12.35 10.80
CA THR A 75 -5.64 11.56 11.93
C THR A 75 -4.50 11.05 12.82
N ARG A 76 -3.43 10.50 12.22
CA ARG A 76 -2.25 9.98 12.95
C ARG A 76 -1.34 11.10 13.49
N LYS A 77 -1.31 12.25 12.82
CA LYS A 77 -0.62 13.52 13.16
C LYS A 77 0.91 13.48 13.18
N PHE A 78 1.51 12.44 13.77
CA PHE A 78 2.95 12.37 14.01
C PHE A 78 3.55 11.01 13.65
N ILE A 79 4.77 11.02 13.13
CA ILE A 79 5.68 9.87 13.02
C ILE A 79 6.99 10.28 13.68
N GLN A 80 7.47 9.50 14.66
CA GLN A 80 8.70 9.76 15.40
C GLN A 80 8.78 11.21 15.94
N ASP A 81 7.70 11.61 16.62
CA ASP A 81 7.52 12.95 17.20
C ASP A 81 7.56 14.13 16.22
N LYS A 82 7.43 13.84 14.91
CA LYS A 82 7.43 14.85 13.86
C LYS A 82 6.09 14.93 13.15
N PRO A 83 5.53 16.14 12.92
CA PRO A 83 4.28 16.31 12.20
C PRO A 83 4.40 15.76 10.79
N ILE A 84 3.41 14.99 10.37
CA ILE A 84 3.38 14.36 9.05
C ILE A 84 3.00 15.40 7.99
N LYS A 85 3.74 15.45 6.87
CA LYS A 85 3.38 16.18 5.66
C LYS A 85 3.35 15.25 4.47
N VAL A 86 2.23 15.23 3.75
CA VAL A 86 2.09 14.47 2.51
C VAL A 86 2.29 15.42 1.34
N LEU A 87 3.18 15.06 0.42
CA LEU A 87 3.56 15.87 -0.74
C LEU A 87 3.30 15.06 -2.01
N MET A 88 2.71 15.67 -3.02
CA MET A 88 2.53 15.03 -4.33
C MET A 88 3.67 15.45 -5.26
N TYR A 89 4.29 14.46 -5.91
CA TYR A 89 5.31 14.64 -6.93
C TYR A 89 4.82 14.02 -8.24
N PRO A 90 4.23 14.81 -9.16
CA PRO A 90 3.72 14.31 -10.43
C PRO A 90 4.82 13.69 -11.30
N GLU A 91 6.05 14.18 -11.15
CA GLU A 91 7.22 13.84 -11.95
C GLU A 91 8.46 13.73 -11.03
N LEU A 92 9.43 12.89 -11.43
CA LEU A 92 10.65 12.62 -10.68
C LEU A 92 11.55 13.85 -10.52
N ASP A 93 11.53 14.75 -11.50
CA ASP A 93 12.43 15.90 -11.57
C ASP A 93 12.15 16.96 -10.50
N ASN A 94 11.02 16.84 -9.79
CA ASN A 94 10.61 17.74 -8.71
C ASN A 94 10.74 17.12 -7.32
N ILE A 95 11.43 15.99 -7.18
CA ILE A 95 11.66 15.37 -5.87
C ILE A 95 12.57 16.26 -5.02
N GLU A 96 12.00 16.96 -4.05
CA GLU A 96 12.74 17.56 -2.94
C GLU A 96 12.65 16.67 -1.69
N ASN A 97 13.80 16.36 -1.06
CA ASN A 97 14.00 15.84 0.31
C ASN A 97 12.75 15.24 1.03
N ALA A 98 12.12 14.21 0.46
CA ALA A 98 11.10 13.42 1.14
C ALA A 98 11.73 12.17 1.76
N LYS A 99 11.24 11.80 2.95
CA LYS A 99 11.86 10.76 3.79
C LYS A 99 11.38 9.37 3.44
N SER A 100 10.19 9.29 2.85
CA SER A 100 9.65 8.09 2.23
C SER A 100 8.96 8.47 0.92
N PHE A 101 9.15 7.64 -0.10
CA PHE A 101 8.48 7.77 -1.39
C PHE A 101 7.60 6.55 -1.63
N MET A 102 6.33 6.79 -1.94
CA MET A 102 5.45 5.77 -2.48
C MET A 102 5.42 5.91 -4.00
N LEU A 103 5.97 4.90 -4.68
CA LEU A 103 5.86 4.76 -6.12
C LEU A 103 4.49 4.18 -6.45
N THR A 104 3.57 5.02 -6.92
CA THR A 104 2.36 4.51 -7.55
C THR A 104 2.74 4.08 -8.97
N THR A 105 2.59 2.80 -9.28
CA THR A 105 2.84 2.33 -10.65
C THR A 105 1.82 2.96 -11.57
N ALA A 106 2.28 3.57 -12.68
CA ALA A 106 1.48 4.27 -13.69
C ALA A 106 0.51 3.37 -14.50
N LYS A 107 -0.04 2.31 -13.90
CA LYS A 107 -0.90 1.33 -14.55
C LYS A 107 -2.39 1.51 -14.21
N ASP A 108 -2.77 2.71 -13.76
CA ASP A 108 -4.17 3.11 -13.52
C ASP A 108 -4.77 3.91 -14.68
N SER A 109 -4.20 3.82 -15.89
CA SER A 109 -4.88 4.26 -17.12
C SER A 109 -5.53 3.06 -17.81
N LYS A 110 -6.76 2.75 -17.41
CA LYS A 110 -7.72 2.07 -18.27
C LYS A 110 -8.97 2.91 -18.38
#